data_AF-A0A090LLA8-F1
#
_entry.id   AF-A0A090LLA8-F1
#
_cell.length_a   1.000
_cell.length_b   1.000
_cell.length_c   1.000
_cell.angle_alpha   90.00
_cell.angle_beta   90.00
_cell.angle_gamma   90.00
#
_symmetry.space_group_name_H-M   'P 1'
#
loop_
_entity.id
_entity.type
_entity.pdbx_description
1 polymer ?
#
loop_
_entity_poly.entity_id
_entity_poly.type
_entity_poly.pdbx_seq_one_letter_code
_entity_poly.pdbx_strand_id
1 'polypeptide(L)'
;MWHKSACAINVCQCTGGLVLHNNKCIPLSECPNICDKNSTFTTCGSPFPEKCFDKENETKICTKQCIVNVCECKPGYVLDDNNKCIKREDCPQQKTTTTTRKPKCGKTRIF
;
A
#
# COMPACT_ATOMS: atom_id res chain seq x y z
N MET A 1 21.69 0.90 17.31
CA MET A 1 20.43 0.53 16.61
C MET A 1 20.74 0.60 15.12
N TRP A 2 20.77 -0.54 14.41
CA TRP A 2 21.22 -0.60 13.02
C TRP A 2 20.24 0.13 12.10
N HIS A 3 20.69 1.24 11.51
CA HIS A 3 20.01 1.86 10.38
C HIS A 3 20.06 0.86 9.23
N LYS A 4 18.95 0.15 8.95
CA LYS A 4 18.78 -0.48 7.64
C LYS A 4 18.78 0.67 6.63
N SER A 5 19.89 0.87 5.92
CA SER A 5 19.97 1.92 4.91
C SER A 5 18.97 1.60 3.81
N ALA A 6 17.87 2.36 3.76
CA ALA A 6 16.93 2.27 2.66
C ALA A 6 17.60 2.76 1.35
N CYS A 7 17.09 2.32 0.21
CA CYS A 7 17.57 2.84 -1.06
C CYS A 7 17.04 4.26 -1.28
N ALA A 8 17.94 5.20 -1.54
CA ALA A 8 17.61 6.58 -1.84
C ALA A 8 17.69 6.83 -3.35
N ILE A 9 16.58 7.25 -3.95
CA ILE A 9 16.48 7.63 -5.37
C ILE A 9 16.89 9.10 -5.51
N ASN A 10 17.50 9.47 -6.64
CA ASN A 10 17.82 10.86 -7.01
C ASN A 10 18.74 11.60 -6.03
N VAL A 11 19.66 10.90 -5.38
CA VAL A 11 20.74 11.54 -4.63
C VAL A 11 21.89 11.91 -5.56
N CYS A 12 22.45 13.12 -5.40
CA CYS A 12 23.55 13.65 -6.23
C CYS A 12 24.83 12.78 -6.23
N GLN A 13 24.91 11.77 -5.35
CA GLN A 13 26.01 10.83 -5.28
C GLN A 13 25.95 9.71 -6.32
N CYS A 14 24.81 9.51 -6.99
CA CYS A 14 24.61 8.44 -7.97
C CYS A 14 24.22 9.02 -9.34
N THR A 15 24.87 8.54 -10.41
CA THR A 15 24.59 8.91 -11.80
C THR A 15 23.73 7.85 -12.48
N GLY A 16 23.08 8.19 -13.59
CA GLY A 16 22.42 7.20 -14.46
C GLY A 16 21.20 6.49 -13.87
N GLY A 17 20.46 7.13 -12.95
CA GLY A 17 19.25 6.55 -12.35
C GLY A 17 19.52 5.45 -11.32
N LEU A 18 20.77 5.31 -10.87
CA LEU A 18 21.16 4.41 -9.78
C LEU A 18 20.64 4.92 -8.43
N VAL A 19 20.43 4.01 -7.49
CA VAL A 19 20.02 4.33 -6.12
C VAL A 19 21.15 4.13 -5.13
N LEU A 20 21.23 4.99 -4.13
CA LEU A 20 22.22 4.87 -3.07
C LEU A 20 21.71 3.89 -2.01
N HIS A 21 22.49 2.84 -1.75
CA HIS A 21 22.23 1.86 -0.71
C HIS A 21 23.56 1.46 -0.04
N ASN A 22 23.66 1.56 1.29
CA ASN A 22 24.89 1.27 2.04
C ASN A 22 26.14 1.94 1.45
N ASN A 23 26.04 3.24 1.11
CA ASN A 23 27.09 4.04 0.48
C ASN A 23 27.57 3.55 -0.91
N LYS A 24 26.81 2.65 -1.55
CA LYS A 24 27.06 2.20 -2.92
C LYS A 24 25.91 2.61 -3.82
N CYS A 25 26.22 2.98 -5.05
CA CYS A 25 25.22 3.15 -6.09
C CYS A 25 24.97 1.78 -6.72
N ILE A 26 23.76 1.27 -6.56
CA ILE A 26 23.32 -0.01 -7.13
C ILE A 26 22.13 0.20 -8.05
N PRO A 27 21.89 -0.71 -9.01
CA PRO A 27 20.64 -0.71 -9.78
C PRO A 27 19.44 -0.81 -8.84
N LEU A 28 18.35 -0.12 -9.16
CA LEU A 28 17.12 -0.15 -8.35
C LEU A 28 16.60 -1.60 -8.16
N SER A 29 16.78 -2.46 -9.17
CA SER A 29 16.46 -3.89 -9.13
C SER A 29 17.24 -4.68 -8.07
N GLU A 30 18.41 -4.20 -7.65
CA GLU A 30 19.27 -4.85 -6.66
C GLU A 30 19.04 -4.31 -5.25
N CYS A 31 18.14 -3.35 -5.08
CA CYS A 31 17.82 -2.80 -3.78
C CYS A 31 17.14 -3.84 -2.87
N PRO A 32 17.74 -4.21 -1.73
CA PRO A 32 17.08 -5.11 -0.79
C PRO A 32 15.92 -4.39 -0.10
N ASN A 33 14.69 -4.86 -0.36
CA ASN A 33 13.43 -4.31 0.19
C ASN A 33 13.09 -2.90 -0.31
N ILE A 34 13.12 -2.68 -1.63
CA ILE A 34 12.57 -1.48 -2.29
C ILE A 34 11.12 -1.19 -1.86
N CYS A 35 10.36 -2.26 -1.62
CA CYS A 35 8.94 -2.22 -1.32
C CYS A 35 8.63 -2.90 0.00
N ASP A 36 7.53 -2.48 0.63
CA ASP A 36 6.98 -3.13 1.80
C ASP A 36 6.61 -4.60 1.50
N LYS A 37 6.47 -5.40 2.56
CA LYS A 37 6.16 -6.84 2.47
C LYS A 37 4.92 -7.15 1.61
N ASN A 38 3.97 -6.21 1.54
CA ASN A 38 2.69 -6.35 0.87
C ASN A 38 2.62 -5.61 -0.49
N SER A 39 3.73 -5.08 -0.96
CA SER A 39 3.86 -4.50 -2.30
C SER A 39 4.94 -5.22 -3.11
N THR A 40 4.88 -5.03 -4.42
CA THR A 40 5.82 -5.56 -5.39
C THR A 40 6.35 -4.40 -6.22
N PHE A 41 7.64 -4.43 -6.51
CA PHE A 41 8.23 -3.44 -7.41
C PHE A 41 7.80 -3.70 -8.86
N THR A 42 7.43 -2.63 -9.55
CA THR A 42 7.14 -2.66 -10.98
C THR A 42 7.82 -1.48 -11.68
N THR A 43 8.36 -1.73 -12.87
CA THR A 43 8.95 -0.67 -13.70
C THR A 43 7.89 0.24 -14.31
N CYS A 44 6.62 -0.18 -14.31
CA CYS A 44 5.48 0.52 -14.88
C CYS A 44 4.23 0.14 -14.07
N GLY A 45 3.99 0.85 -12.97
CA GLY A 45 2.85 0.60 -12.08
C GLY A 45 1.64 1.47 -12.37
N SER A 46 0.47 1.04 -11.90
CA SER A 46 -0.76 1.80 -12.08
C SER A 46 -0.64 3.19 -11.45
N PRO A 47 -1.00 4.28 -12.17
CA PRO A 47 -1.05 5.62 -11.58
C PRO A 47 -2.19 5.77 -10.57
N PHE A 48 -3.15 4.84 -10.57
CA PHE A 48 -4.30 4.84 -9.68
C PHE A 48 -4.30 3.58 -8.81
N PRO A 49 -3.54 3.57 -7.71
CA PRO A 49 -3.58 2.44 -6.79
C PRO A 49 -4.97 2.26 -6.18
N GLU A 50 -5.33 1.03 -5.84
CA GLU A 50 -6.50 0.75 -5.02
C GLU A 50 -6.25 1.20 -3.58
N LYS A 51 -7.20 1.92 -3.00
CA LYS A 51 -7.21 2.46 -1.65
C LYS A 51 -8.37 1.89 -0.86
N CYS A 52 -8.24 1.92 0.47
CA CYS A 52 -9.28 1.43 1.37
C CYS A 52 -10.68 2.03 1.12
N PHE A 53 -10.75 3.31 0.78
CA PHE A 53 -11.99 4.06 0.59
C PHE A 53 -12.61 3.92 -0.80
N ASP A 54 -11.91 3.33 -1.77
CA ASP A 54 -12.46 3.12 -3.11
C ASP A 54 -13.66 2.19 -3.04
N LYS A 55 -14.67 2.36 -3.88
CA LYS A 55 -15.76 1.38 -3.92
C LYS A 55 -15.27 0.09 -4.58
N GLU A 56 -15.71 -1.05 -4.09
CA GLU A 56 -15.47 -2.32 -4.77
C GLU A 56 -16.14 -2.25 -6.15
N ASN A 57 -15.37 -2.53 -7.22
CA ASN A 57 -15.78 -2.36 -8.62
C ASN A 57 -15.95 -0.91 -9.10
N GLU A 58 -15.32 0.05 -8.45
CA GLU A 58 -15.20 1.39 -9.03
C GLU A 58 -14.30 1.34 -10.26
N THR A 59 -14.90 1.54 -11.44
CA THR A 59 -14.17 1.59 -12.70
C THR A 59 -13.26 2.81 -12.71
N LYS A 60 -11.99 2.62 -12.35
CA LYS A 60 -10.97 3.64 -12.58
C LYS A 60 -10.62 3.65 -14.06
N ILE A 61 -10.57 4.84 -14.64
CA ILE A 61 -10.12 5.01 -16.02
C ILE A 61 -8.62 4.75 -16.04
N CYS A 62 -8.23 3.55 -16.48
CA CYS A 62 -6.83 3.22 -16.69
C CYS A 62 -6.33 3.94 -17.95
N THR A 63 -5.46 4.94 -17.77
CA THR A 63 -4.70 5.52 -18.87
C THR A 63 -3.54 4.59 -19.23
N LYS A 64 -3.01 4.70 -20.45
CA LYS A 64 -1.77 3.97 -20.84
C LYS A 64 -0.51 4.52 -20.15
N GLN A 65 -0.66 5.52 -19.28
CA GLN A 65 0.43 6.10 -18.51
C GLN A 65 0.67 5.25 -17.28
N CYS A 66 1.93 5.12 -16.87
CA CYS A 66 2.29 4.40 -15.66
C CYS A 66 3.32 5.19 -14.85
N ILE A 67 3.36 4.92 -13.55
CA ILE A 67 4.40 5.45 -12.68
C ILE A 67 5.61 4.54 -12.84
N VAL A 68 6.70 5.11 -13.33
CA VAL A 68 7.94 4.38 -13.57
C VAL A 68 8.60 4.07 -12.23
N ASN A 69 9.09 2.84 -12.06
CA ASN A 69 9.89 2.43 -10.90
C ASN A 69 9.17 2.62 -9.55
N VAL A 70 7.97 2.04 -9.40
CA VAL A 70 7.11 2.21 -8.22
C VAL A 70 6.84 0.90 -7.50
N CYS A 71 6.50 0.99 -6.22
CA CYS A 71 5.94 -0.12 -5.46
C CYS A 71 4.42 -0.13 -5.60
N GLU A 72 3.88 -1.20 -6.17
CA GLU A 72 2.44 -1.41 -6.31
C GLU A 72 1.98 -2.46 -5.30
N CYS A 73 0.79 -2.28 -4.70
CA CYS A 73 0.25 -3.28 -3.78
C CYS A 73 0.06 -4.62 -4.49
N LYS A 74 0.36 -5.72 -3.78
CA LYS A 74 0.10 -7.06 -4.30
C LYS A 74 -1.40 -7.26 -4.56
N PRO A 75 -1.80 -8.17 -5.46
CA PRO A 75 -3.20 -8.50 -5.66
C PRO A 75 -3.92 -8.81 -4.34
N GLY A 76 -5.08 -8.18 -4.11
CA GLY A 76 -5.86 -8.30 -2.87
C GLY A 76 -5.43 -7.38 -1.73
N TYR A 77 -4.38 -6.55 -1.93
CA TYR A 77 -3.95 -5.52 -1.00
C TYR A 77 -4.28 -4.13 -1.54
N VAL A 78 -4.63 -3.23 -0.64
CA VAL A 78 -4.98 -1.84 -0.94
C VAL A 78 -4.22 -0.88 -0.03
N LEU A 79 -4.06 0.36 -0.48
CA LEU A 79 -3.40 1.43 0.25
C LEU A 79 -4.29 1.99 1.37
N ASP A 80 -3.76 2.01 2.59
CA ASP A 80 -4.35 2.73 3.72
C ASP A 80 -4.00 4.23 3.70
N ASP A 81 -4.51 4.98 4.68
CA ASP A 81 -4.22 6.41 4.85
C ASP A 81 -2.75 6.71 5.18
N ASN A 82 -1.99 5.70 5.64
CA ASN A 82 -0.57 5.81 5.97
C ASN A 82 0.33 5.41 4.80
N ASN A 83 -0.23 5.24 3.59
CA ASN A 83 0.46 4.77 2.41
C ASN A 83 1.06 3.35 2.53
N LYS A 84 0.43 2.46 3.32
CA LYS A 84 0.81 1.05 3.44
C LYS A 84 -0.18 0.14 2.73
N CYS A 85 0.35 -0.88 2.06
CA CYS A 85 -0.47 -1.95 1.50
C CYS A 85 -0.94 -2.90 2.61
N ILE A 86 -2.24 -2.92 2.85
CA ILE A 86 -2.91 -3.81 3.81
C ILE A 86 -3.97 -4.62 3.08
N LYS A 87 -4.49 -5.70 3.69
CA LYS A 87 -5.60 -6.42 3.06
C LYS A 87 -6.83 -5.52 3.04
N ARG A 88 -7.67 -5.67 2.01
CA ARG A 88 -8.97 -4.99 1.92
C ARG A 88 -9.79 -5.14 3.22
N GLU A 89 -9.75 -6.33 3.81
CA GLU A 89 -10.43 -6.70 5.05
C GLU A 89 -9.92 -5.95 6.28
N ASP A 90 -8.64 -5.54 6.27
CA ASP A 90 -7.97 -4.82 7.36
C ASP A 90 -8.17 -3.30 7.25
N CYS A 91 -8.79 -2.83 6.18
CA CYS A 91 -9.09 -1.42 6.02
C CYS A 91 -9.89 -0.91 7.22
N PRO A 92 -9.58 0.29 7.74
CA PRO A 92 -10.46 0.95 8.68
C PRO A 92 -11.77 1.20 7.93
N GLN A 93 -12.71 0.26 8.04
CA GLN A 93 -14.05 0.47 7.52
C GLN A 93 -14.43 1.84 8.03
N GLN A 94 -14.90 2.73 7.14
CA GLN A 94 -15.84 3.74 7.60
C GLN A 94 -16.86 2.91 8.36
N LYS A 95 -16.77 2.97 9.68
CA LYS A 95 -17.82 2.52 10.56
C LYS A 95 -18.94 3.47 10.16
N THR A 96 -19.67 3.13 9.10
CA THR A 96 -21.10 3.31 9.13
C THR A 96 -21.45 2.73 10.48
N THR A 97 -21.68 3.65 11.41
CA THR A 97 -22.51 3.46 12.57
C THR A 97 -23.92 3.13 12.09
N THR A 98 -24.07 2.15 11.20
CA THR A 98 -25.15 1.20 11.30
C THR A 98 -24.81 0.42 12.56
N THR A 99 -25.20 1.01 13.69
CA THR A 99 -25.45 0.30 14.93
C THR A 99 -26.51 -0.75 14.60
N THR A 100 -26.13 -1.85 13.96
CA THR A 100 -26.84 -3.11 14.08
C THR A 100 -26.48 -3.65 15.46
N ARG A 101 -26.89 -2.91 16.51
CA ARG A 101 -27.39 -3.59 17.70
C ARG A 101 -28.53 -4.44 17.16
N LYS A 102 -28.29 -5.72 16.88
CA LYS A 102 -29.35 -6.72 17.01
C LYS A 102 -29.95 -6.45 18.39
N PRO A 103 -31.22 -6.02 18.55
CA PRO A 103 -31.85 -6.13 19.84
C PRO A 103 -31.88 -7.63 20.16
N LYS A 104 -30.96 -8.08 21.02
CA LYS A 104 -31.11 -9.39 21.67
C LYS A 104 -32.34 -9.23 22.55
N CYS A 105 -33.46 -9.79 22.10
CA CYS A 105 -34.62 -10.02 22.95
C CYS A 105 -34.15 -10.88 24.14
N GLY A 106 -33.94 -10.25 25.28
CA GLY A 106 -33.60 -10.90 26.54
C GLY A 106 -34.89 -11.39 27.20
N LYS A 107 -34.96 -12.70 27.42
CA LYS A 107 -36.10 -13.39 28.01
C LYS A 107 -36.47 -12.79 29.37
N THR A 108 -37.75 -12.45 29.54
CA THR A 108 -38.40 -12.05 30.79
C THR A 108 -38.09 -13.04 31.91
N ARG A 109 -37.72 -12.55 33.09
CA ARG A 109 -37.85 -13.29 34.34
C ARG A 109 -38.70 -12.48 35.30
N ILE A 110 -39.89 -13.01 35.54
CA ILE A 110 -40.86 -12.60 36.55
C ILE A 110 -40.30 -13.03 37.91
N PHE A 111 -40.30 -12.12 38.89
CA PHE A 111 -40.53 -12.42 40.30
C PHE A 111 -41.30 -11.26 40.90
#